data_AF-A0A919XAR8-F1
#
_entry.id   AF-A0A919XAR8-F1
#
_cell.length_a   1.000
_cell.length_b   1.000
_cell.length_c   1.000
_cell.angle_alpha   90.00
_cell.angle_beta   90.00
_cell.angle_gamma   90.00
#
_symmetry.space_group_name_H-M   'P 1'
#
loop_
_entity.id
_entity.type
_entity.pdbx_description
1 polymer ?
#
loop_
_entity_poly.entity_id
_entity_poly.type
_entity_poly.pdbx_seq_one_letter_code
_entity_poly.pdbx_strand_id
1 'polypeptide(L)'
;MRFMMIVKATADSEAGVKPSQELLDAMLRYNEELAKAGVLLAADGLQPSSTGIRISYPEPGGKPKVVDGPFTEAKEIIAGFTLIEVKSREEAIEWAMRMPDPHGGGQGEVELRQIFDPEELSSDEDKQEKIKGQFRL
;
A
#
# COMPACT_ATOMS: atom_id res chain seq x y z
N MET A 1 6.73 14.40 -3.29
CA MET A 1 6.12 13.35 -4.14
C MET A 1 5.79 12.16 -3.28
N ARG A 2 4.72 11.42 -3.61
CA ARG A 2 4.27 10.29 -2.78
C ARG A 2 4.45 8.97 -3.53
N PHE A 3 4.95 7.96 -2.83
CA PHE A 3 5.14 6.62 -3.35
C PHE A 3 4.54 5.59 -2.39
N MET A 4 3.87 4.59 -2.95
CA MET A 4 3.39 3.42 -2.23
C MET A 4 4.27 2.23 -2.55
N MET A 5 4.79 1.59 -1.52
CA MET A 5 5.37 0.26 -1.55
C MET A 5 4.23 -0.73 -1.33
N ILE A 6 3.95 -1.58 -2.31
CA ILE A 6 2.85 -2.55 -2.31
C ILE A 6 3.46 -3.93 -2.12
N VAL A 7 3.17 -4.57 -0.99
CA VAL A 7 3.69 -5.90 -0.67
C VAL A 7 2.79 -6.96 -1.31
N LYS A 8 3.34 -7.77 -2.21
CA LYS A 8 2.63 -8.91 -2.80
C LYS A 8 2.44 -9.99 -1.75
N ALA A 9 1.25 -10.60 -1.73
CA ALA A 9 0.94 -11.69 -0.82
C ALA A 9 1.61 -13.01 -1.23
N THR A 10 1.90 -13.84 -0.23
CA THR A 10 2.35 -15.23 -0.35
C THR A 10 1.23 -16.18 0.08
N ALA A 11 1.41 -17.48 -0.21
CA ALA A 11 0.52 -18.53 0.28
C ALA A 11 0.40 -18.52 1.81
N ASP A 12 1.50 -18.26 2.52
CA ASP A 12 1.53 -18.21 3.99
C ASP A 12 0.73 -17.01 4.52
N SER A 13 0.92 -15.83 3.94
CA SER A 13 0.16 -14.64 4.34
C SER A 13 -1.35 -14.82 4.12
N GLU A 14 -1.77 -15.43 3.01
CA GLU A 14 -3.19 -15.70 2.73
C GLU A 14 -3.75 -16.86 3.57
N ALA A 15 -2.90 -17.75 4.07
CA ALA A 15 -3.26 -18.76 5.06
C ALA A 15 -3.35 -18.19 6.49
N GLY A 16 -3.06 -16.89 6.68
CA GLY A 16 -3.07 -16.23 7.99
C GLY A 16 -1.90 -16.63 8.88
N VAL A 17 -0.82 -17.15 8.30
CA VAL A 17 0.43 -17.42 9.02
C VAL A 17 0.98 -16.09 9.50
N LYS A 18 1.28 -16.01 10.81
CA LYS A 18 1.82 -14.80 11.40
C LYS A 18 3.32 -14.71 11.09
N PRO A 19 3.85 -13.49 10.88
CA PRO A 19 5.29 -13.28 10.77
C PRO A 19 6.01 -13.72 12.05
N SER A 20 7.27 -14.09 11.93
CA SER A 20 8.13 -14.36 13.09
C SER A 20 8.33 -13.08 13.92
N GLN A 21 8.67 -13.23 15.20
CA GLN A 21 8.97 -12.08 16.06
C GLN A 21 10.15 -11.27 15.53
N GLU A 22 11.17 -11.94 14.99
CA GLU A 22 12.34 -11.28 14.40
C GLU A 22 11.96 -10.41 13.19
N LEU A 23 11.09 -10.92 12.31
CA LEU A 23 10.59 -10.16 11.16
C LEU A 23 9.73 -8.98 11.61
N LEU A 24 8.84 -9.19 12.58
CA LEU A 24 8.05 -8.10 13.17
C LEU A 24 8.94 -6.99 13.72
N ASP A 25 9.95 -7.33 14.51
CA ASP A 25 10.86 -6.35 15.10
C ASP A 25 11.69 -5.62 14.03
N ALA A 26 12.08 -6.31 12.96
CA ALA A 26 12.80 -5.71 11.83
C ALA A 26 11.92 -4.69 11.08
N MET A 27 10.68 -5.05 10.78
CA MET A 27 9.71 -4.16 10.13
C MET A 27 9.37 -2.95 11.02
N LEU A 28 9.22 -3.16 12.34
CA LEU A 28 9.00 -2.06 13.28
C LEU A 28 10.16 -1.06 13.29
N ARG A 29 11.42 -1.55 13.35
CA ARG A 29 12.60 -0.68 13.26
C ARG A 29 12.65 0.10 11.95
N TYR A 30 12.37 -0.56 10.83
CA TYR A 30 12.31 0.11 9.52
C TYR A 30 11.25 1.21 9.49
N ASN A 31 10.04 0.96 9.98
CA ASN A 31 8.98 1.97 10.06
C ASN A 31 9.36 3.13 10.99
N GLU A 32 10.03 2.86 12.11
CA GLU A 32 10.55 3.92 12.99
C GLU A 32 11.60 4.79 12.29
N GLU A 33 12.45 4.23 11.44
CA GLU A 33 13.43 5.00 10.67
C GLU A 33 12.76 5.92 9.65
N LEU A 34 11.74 5.42 8.92
CA LEU A 34 10.93 6.24 8.02
C LEU A 34 10.21 7.38 8.77
N ALA A 35 9.65 7.07 9.94
CA ALA A 35 8.97 8.05 10.78
C ALA A 35 9.94 9.12 11.31
N LYS A 36 11.11 8.71 11.82
CA LYS A 36 12.17 9.62 12.30
C LYS A 36 12.70 10.52 11.19
N ALA A 37 12.78 10.02 9.96
CA ALA A 37 13.16 10.79 8.78
C ALA A 37 12.05 11.75 8.30
N GLY A 38 10.82 11.63 8.83
CA GLY A 38 9.68 12.45 8.43
C GLY A 38 9.10 12.10 7.06
N VAL A 39 9.41 10.90 6.54
CA VAL A 39 8.95 10.44 5.23
C VAL A 39 7.78 9.47 5.30
N LEU A 40 7.47 8.89 6.47
CA LEU A 40 6.36 7.95 6.63
C LEU A 40 5.01 8.68 6.70
N LEU A 41 4.07 8.30 5.83
CA LEU A 41 2.68 8.75 5.91
C LEU A 41 1.75 7.69 6.51
N ALA A 42 1.93 6.42 6.11
CA ALA A 42 1.17 5.28 6.64
C ALA A 42 1.89 3.96 6.32
N ALA A 43 1.71 2.93 7.14
CA ALA A 43 2.20 1.58 6.84
C ALA A 43 1.40 0.54 7.61
N ASP A 44 0.82 -0.43 6.91
CA ASP A 44 -0.01 -1.46 7.52
C ASP A 44 0.05 -2.78 6.73
N GLY A 45 -0.02 -3.89 7.47
CA GLY A 45 -0.31 -5.21 6.91
C GLY A 45 -1.82 -5.41 6.75
N LEU A 46 -2.23 -6.14 5.72
CA LEU A 46 -3.61 -6.50 5.47
C LEU A 46 -3.92 -7.91 6.00
N GLN A 47 -5.17 -8.13 6.38
CA GLN A 47 -5.68 -9.47 6.65
C GLN A 47 -5.76 -10.29 5.35
N PRO A 48 -5.79 -11.64 5.43
CA PRO A 48 -5.99 -12.48 4.25
C PRO A 48 -7.18 -12.04 3.41
N SER A 49 -7.05 -12.09 2.09
CA SER A 49 -8.08 -11.59 1.18
C SER A 49 -9.43 -12.33 1.29
N SER A 50 -9.42 -13.54 1.86
CA SER A 50 -10.62 -14.31 2.23
C SER A 50 -11.52 -13.61 3.26
N THR A 51 -10.98 -12.65 4.00
CA THR A 51 -11.73 -11.80 4.96
C THR A 51 -12.22 -10.50 4.34
N GLY A 52 -11.82 -10.21 3.09
CA GLY A 52 -12.14 -8.96 2.42
C GLY A 52 -13.62 -8.85 2.05
N ILE A 53 -14.11 -7.62 1.97
CA ILE A 53 -15.43 -7.30 1.43
C ILE A 53 -15.22 -6.62 0.09
N ARG A 54 -15.86 -7.12 -0.96
CA ARG A 54 -15.77 -6.61 -2.32
C ARG A 54 -17.00 -5.78 -2.65
N ILE A 55 -16.76 -4.62 -3.27
CA ILE A 55 -17.81 -3.73 -3.76
C ILE A 55 -17.61 -3.57 -5.27
N SER A 56 -18.66 -3.81 -6.05
CA SER A 56 -18.64 -3.68 -7.51
C SER A 56 -19.68 -2.67 -8.00
N TYR A 57 -19.38 -2.00 -9.10
CA TYR A 57 -20.21 -0.97 -9.72
C TYR A 57 -20.55 -1.42 -11.15
N PRO A 58 -21.58 -2.27 -11.33
CA PRO A 58 -21.83 -2.93 -12.62
C PRO A 58 -22.39 -2.00 -13.69
N GLU A 59 -22.97 -0.86 -13.30
CA GLU A 59 -23.64 0.09 -14.19
C GLU A 59 -23.19 1.53 -13.85
N PRO A 60 -22.84 2.36 -14.85
CA PRO A 60 -22.52 3.78 -14.63
C PRO A 60 -23.69 4.53 -13.98
N GLY A 61 -23.46 5.13 -12.81
CA GLY A 61 -24.51 5.81 -12.02
C GLY A 61 -25.49 4.88 -11.32
N GLY A 62 -25.31 3.55 -11.45
CA GLY A 62 -26.11 2.54 -10.76
C GLY A 62 -25.69 2.33 -9.30
N LYS A 63 -26.45 1.47 -8.59
CA LYS A 63 -26.16 1.13 -7.20
C LYS A 63 -24.98 0.14 -7.10
N PRO A 64 -24.10 0.29 -6.09
CA PRO A 64 -23.05 -0.68 -5.83
C PRO A 64 -23.62 -2.03 -5.37
N LYS A 65 -22.89 -3.11 -5.63
CA LYS A 65 -23.17 -4.46 -5.14
C LYS A 65 -22.05 -4.92 -4.22
N VAL A 66 -22.43 -5.48 -3.06
CA VAL A 66 -21.51 -6.06 -2.08
C VAL A 66 -21.43 -7.56 -2.27
N VAL A 67 -20.22 -8.10 -2.24
CA VAL A 67 -19.90 -9.53 -2.33
C VAL A 67 -18.75 -9.82 -1.37
N ASP A 68 -18.76 -10.97 -0.71
CA ASP A 68 -17.61 -11.37 0.10
C ASP A 68 -16.41 -11.69 -0.81
N GLY A 69 -15.21 -11.43 -0.29
CA GLY A 69 -13.95 -11.75 -0.95
C GLY A 69 -13.66 -13.25 -1.04
N PRO A 70 -12.54 -13.63 -1.67
CA PRO A 70 -11.54 -12.78 -2.32
C PRO A 70 -11.93 -12.42 -3.78
N PHE A 71 -10.99 -11.82 -4.52
CA PHE A 71 -11.09 -11.78 -5.98
C PHE A 71 -10.91 -13.20 -6.54
N THR A 72 -11.94 -13.75 -7.18
CA THR A 72 -11.99 -15.17 -7.62
C THR A 72 -10.93 -15.59 -8.65
N GLU A 73 -10.29 -14.64 -9.32
CA GLU A 73 -9.26 -14.91 -10.36
C GLU A 73 -8.03 -13.99 -10.23
N ALA A 74 -7.75 -13.47 -9.03
CA ALA A 74 -6.58 -12.63 -8.84
C ALA A 74 -5.30 -13.47 -8.83
N LYS A 75 -4.39 -13.18 -9.76
CA LYS A 75 -3.06 -13.79 -9.83
C LYS A 75 -2.13 -13.26 -8.73
N GLU A 76 -2.36 -12.03 -8.30
CA GLU A 76 -1.54 -11.31 -7.35
C GLU A 76 -2.47 -10.60 -6.37
N ILE A 77 -2.20 -10.78 -5.08
CA ILE A 77 -2.95 -10.19 -3.97
C ILE A 77 -1.98 -9.29 -3.19
N ILE A 78 -2.51 -8.30 -2.48
CA ILE A 78 -1.72 -7.37 -1.66
C ILE A 78 -1.80 -7.82 -0.21
N ALA A 79 -0.65 -8.01 0.44
CA ALA A 79 -0.55 -8.35 1.86
C ALA A 79 -0.26 -7.15 2.77
N GLY A 80 0.07 -5.99 2.20
CA GLY A 80 0.40 -4.80 2.98
C GLY A 80 0.87 -3.65 2.11
N PHE A 81 1.03 -2.48 2.73
CA PHE A 81 1.58 -1.32 2.06
C PHE A 81 2.41 -0.44 3.00
N THR A 82 3.26 0.39 2.41
CA THR A 82 3.94 1.50 3.07
C THR A 82 3.87 2.72 2.16
N LEU A 83 3.30 3.81 2.65
CA LEU A 83 3.14 5.08 1.94
C LEU A 83 4.17 6.08 2.48
N ILE A 84 5.01 6.58 1.57
CA ILE A 84 6.06 7.55 1.88
C ILE A 84 5.92 8.84 1.07
N GLU A 85 6.36 9.95 1.66
CA GLU A 85 6.57 11.23 0.98
C GLU A 85 8.06 11.57 0.92
N VAL A 86 8.56 11.77 -0.29
CA VAL A 86 9.98 11.97 -0.59
C VAL A 86 10.18 13.06 -1.63
N LYS A 87 11.43 13.52 -1.77
CA LYS A 87 11.83 14.62 -2.65
C LYS A 87 12.16 14.16 -4.07
N SER A 88 12.49 12.88 -4.27
CA SER A 88 12.82 12.32 -5.57
C SER A 88 12.37 10.86 -5.73
N ARG A 89 12.35 10.37 -6.97
CA ARG A 89 12.11 8.94 -7.25
C ARG A 89 13.27 8.08 -6.73
N GLU A 90 14.48 8.60 -6.80
CA GLU A 90 15.69 7.95 -6.33
C GLU A 90 15.64 7.75 -4.81
N GLU A 91 15.19 8.77 -4.07
CA GLU A 91 14.97 8.67 -2.62
C GLU A 91 13.89 7.63 -2.29
N ALA A 92 12.83 7.52 -3.10
CA ALA A 92 11.81 6.47 -2.94
C ALA A 92 12.42 5.07 -3.07
N ILE A 93 13.28 4.86 -4.09
CA ILE A 93 13.97 3.60 -4.33
C ILE A 93 14.92 3.29 -3.17
N GLU A 94 15.68 4.27 -2.69
CA GLU A 94 16.58 4.11 -1.55
C GLU A 94 15.85 3.65 -0.30
N TRP A 95 14.67 4.20 -0.01
CA TRP A 95 13.85 3.76 1.12
C TRP A 95 13.25 2.37 0.90
N ALA A 96 12.77 2.07 -0.31
CA ALA A 96 12.21 0.77 -0.63
C ALA A 96 13.27 -0.35 -0.53
N MET A 97 14.51 -0.09 -0.95
CA MET A 97 15.62 -1.04 -0.84
C MET A 97 16.05 -1.36 0.59
N ARG A 98 15.66 -0.53 1.57
CA ARG A 98 15.94 -0.77 3.00
C ARG A 98 14.87 -1.59 3.69
N MET A 99 13.73 -1.84 3.04
CA MET A 99 12.66 -2.67 3.59
C MET A 99 13.21 -4.08 3.87
N PRO A 100 13.06 -4.61 5.10
CA PRO A 100 13.29 -6.02 5.37
C PRO A 100 12.44 -6.88 4.44
N ASP A 101 12.88 -8.10 4.11
CA ASP A 101 12.03 -9.03 3.35
C ASP A 101 10.66 -9.17 4.04
N PRO A 102 9.57 -8.66 3.44
CA PRO A 102 8.30 -8.47 4.15
C PRO A 102 7.60 -9.78 4.53
N HIS A 103 8.01 -10.92 3.94
CA HIS A 103 7.53 -12.26 4.32
C HIS A 103 8.62 -13.11 5.01
N GLY A 104 9.88 -12.68 4.92
CA GLY A 104 11.02 -13.49 5.31
C GLY A 104 11.27 -14.66 4.35
N GLY A 105 12.42 -15.32 4.52
CA GLY A 105 12.76 -16.53 3.77
C GLY A 105 12.98 -16.34 2.26
N GLY A 106 13.12 -15.12 1.77
CA GLY A 106 13.33 -14.78 0.36
C GLY A 106 12.07 -14.78 -0.49
N GLN A 107 10.89 -14.67 0.13
CA GLN A 107 9.60 -14.70 -0.57
C GLN A 107 9.00 -13.31 -0.84
N GLY A 108 9.61 -12.26 -0.31
CA GLY A 108 9.16 -10.89 -0.47
C GLY A 108 9.23 -10.36 -1.90
N GLU A 109 8.14 -9.76 -2.34
CA GLU A 109 8.09 -8.97 -3.57
C GLU A 109 7.34 -7.66 -3.27
N VAL A 110 7.95 -6.54 -3.64
CA VAL A 110 7.42 -5.19 -3.36
C VAL A 110 7.39 -4.39 -4.64
N GLU A 111 6.21 -3.89 -4.99
CA GLU A 111 6.07 -2.92 -6.08
C GLU A 111 6.16 -1.50 -5.53
N LEU A 112 7.09 -0.69 -6.05
CA LEU A 112 7.17 0.73 -5.73
C LEU A 112 6.44 1.54 -6.81
N ARG A 113 5.31 2.14 -6.45
CA ARG A 113 4.45 2.88 -7.38
C ARG A 113 4.22 4.31 -6.92
N GLN A 114 4.36 5.28 -7.82
CA GLN A 114 4.08 6.68 -7.54
C GLN A 114 2.57 6.91 -7.42
N ILE A 115 2.15 7.73 -6.45
CA ILE A 115 0.78 8.24 -6.36
C ILE A 115 0.70 9.56 -7.13
N PHE A 116 -0.40 9.77 -7.85
CA PHE A 116 -0.69 11.02 -8.55
C PHE A 116 -0.54 12.25 -7.64
N ASP A 117 0.02 13.31 -8.20
CA ASP A 117 -0.12 14.63 -7.61
C ASP A 117 -1.54 15.15 -7.86
N PRO A 118 -2.21 15.76 -6.85
CA PRO A 118 -3.46 16.49 -7.05
C PRO A 118 -3.48 17.40 -8.29
N GLU A 119 -2.35 18.02 -8.62
CA GLU A 119 -2.21 18.94 -9.75
C GLU A 119 -2.20 18.21 -11.10
N GLU A 120 -1.85 16.91 -11.13
CA GLU A 120 -1.86 16.06 -12.32
C GLU A 120 -3.25 15.50 -12.63
N LEU A 121 -4.14 15.42 -11.63
CA LEU A 121 -5.46 14.79 -11.76
C LEU A 121 -6.50 15.68 -12.46
N SER A 122 -6.28 16.99 -12.48
CA SER A 122 -7.21 17.92 -13.14
C SER A 122 -6.52 19.22 -13.51
N SER A 123 -6.87 19.79 -14.66
CA SER A 123 -6.47 21.16 -15.03
C SER A 123 -7.44 22.24 -14.50
N ASP A 124 -8.44 21.84 -13.73
CA ASP A 124 -9.49 22.69 -13.16
C ASP A 124 -9.11 23.08 -11.72
N GLU A 125 -8.79 24.36 -11.50
CA GLU A 125 -8.26 24.87 -10.23
C GLU A 125 -9.20 24.63 -9.04
N ASP A 126 -10.52 24.77 -9.24
CA ASP A 126 -11.53 24.50 -8.20
C ASP A 126 -11.54 23.02 -7.81
N LYS A 127 -11.31 22.12 -8.77
CA LYS A 127 -11.17 20.68 -8.49
C LYS A 127 -9.83 20.38 -7.83
N GLN A 128 -8.75 21.00 -8.27
CA GLN A 128 -7.43 20.83 -7.65
C GLN A 128 -7.46 21.21 -6.18
N GLU A 129 -8.08 22.33 -5.80
CA GLU A 129 -8.15 22.77 -4.40
C GLU A 129 -8.96 21.79 -3.54
N LYS A 130 -10.08 21.28 -4.07
CA LYS A 130 -10.89 20.25 -3.40
C LYS A 130 -10.11 18.94 -3.23
N ILE A 131 -9.39 18.52 -4.26
CA ILE A 131 -8.54 17.34 -4.27
C ILE A 131 -7.42 17.51 -3.22
N LYS A 132 -6.67 18.63 -3.25
CA LYS A 132 -5.64 18.97 -2.25
C LYS A 132 -6.18 18.93 -0.82
N GLY A 133 -7.37 19.48 -0.59
CA GLY A 133 -8.04 19.44 0.71
C GLY A 133 -8.41 18.04 1.21
N GLN A 134 -8.68 17.09 0.31
CA GLN A 134 -8.98 15.69 0.66
C GLN A 134 -7.74 14.84 0.93
N PHE A 135 -6.58 15.22 0.38
CA PHE A 135 -5.34 14.44 0.47
C PHE A 135 -4.37 14.89 1.56
N ARG A 136 -4.70 15.92 2.34
CA ARG A 136 -3.96 16.28 3.56
C ARG A 136 -4.27 15.26 4.66
N LEU A 137 -3.33 14.32 4.88
CA LEU A 137 -3.24 13.49 6.08
C LEU A 137 -2.42 14.22 7.15
#